data_AF-A0A4Z0EL42-F1
#
_entry.id   AF-A0A4Z0EL42-F1
#
_cell.length_a   1.000
_cell.length_b   1.000
_cell.length_c   1.000
_cell.angle_alpha   90.00
_cell.angle_beta   90.00
_cell.angle_gamma   90.00
#
_symmetry.space_group_name_H-M   'P 1'
#
loop_
_entity.id
_entity.type
_entity.pdbx_description
1 polymer ?
#
loop_
_entity_poly.entity_id
_entity_poly.type
_entity_poly.pdbx_seq_one_letter_code
_entity_poly.pdbx_strand_id
1 'polypeptide(L)' 'MLELRERPVFADLADAQASVADYFDYYNHERLHSSIDYQLPYLAHQQLLQPNTLNCPA' A
#
# COMPACT_ATOMS: atom_id res chain seq x y z
N MET A 1 13.82 5.04 6.80
CA MET A 1 13.59 6.39 6.24
C MET A 1 12.09 6.65 6.28
N LEU A 2 11.66 7.63 7.07
CA LEU A 2 10.31 8.17 6.98
C LEU A 2 10.32 9.11 5.76
N GLU A 3 9.46 8.90 4.77
CA GLU A 3 9.36 9.84 3.64
C GLU A 3 9.04 11.21 4.20
N LEU A 4 9.91 12.20 3.95
CA LEU A 4 9.68 13.56 4.37
C LEU A 4 8.66 14.19 3.42
N ARG A 5 7.37 13.97 3.70
CA ARG A 5 6.28 14.69 3.04
C ARG A 5 5.89 15.88 3.90
N GLU A 6 5.79 17.05 3.29
CA GLU A 6 5.21 18.22 3.95
C GLU A 6 3.78 17.90 4.42
N ARG A 7 3.39 18.44 5.58
CA ARG A 7 2.04 18.23 6.10
C ARG A 7 1.03 18.97 5.21
N PRO A 8 0.09 18.27 4.55
CA PRO A 8 -0.87 18.92 3.67
C PRO A 8 -1.87 19.78 4.46
N VAL A 9 -2.34 20.85 3.82
CA VAL A 9 -3.46 21.68 4.29
C VAL A 9 -4.56 21.55 3.25
N PHE A 10 -5.76 21.15 3.68
CA PHE A 10 -6.87 20.85 2.77
C PHE A 10 -7.85 22.01 2.67
N ALA A 11 -8.33 22.30 1.46
CA ALA A 11 -9.33 23.33 1.23
C ALA A 11 -10.73 22.87 1.68
N ASP A 12 -11.05 21.59 1.47
CA ASP A 12 -12.33 20.99 1.82
C ASP A 12 -12.20 19.46 2.03
N LEU A 13 -13.33 18.80 2.28
CA LEU A 13 -13.37 17.35 2.49
C LEU A 13 -12.99 16.56 1.22
N ALA A 14 -13.36 17.03 0.03
CA ALA A 14 -13.07 16.33 -1.21
C ALA A 14 -11.57 16.37 -1.53
N ASP A 15 -10.93 17.53 -1.29
CA ASP A 15 -9.48 17.69 -1.38
C ASP A 15 -8.73 16.78 -0.40
N ALA A 16 -9.21 16.69 0.85
CA ALA A 16 -8.67 15.75 1.83
C ALA A 16 -8.83 14.28 1.39
N GLN A 17 -9.98 13.91 0.81
CA GLN A 17 -10.23 12.56 0.31
C GLN A 17 -9.32 12.22 -0.88
N ALA A 18 -9.15 13.16 -1.82
CA ALA A 18 -8.25 13.00 -2.95
C ALA A 18 -6.80 12.79 -2.49
N SER A 19 -6.32 13.64 -1.58
CA SER A 19 -4.96 13.50 -1.05
C SER A 19 -4.70 12.17 -0.34
N VAL A 20 -5.72 11.61 0.33
CA VAL A 20 -5.63 10.31 0.99
C VAL A 20 -5.63 9.17 -0.03
N ALA A 21 -6.48 9.25 -1.05
CA ALA A 21 -6.49 8.28 -2.16
C ALA A 21 -5.13 8.25 -2.87
N ASP A 22 -4.59 9.42 -3.24
CA ASP A 22 -3.28 9.54 -3.87
C ASP A 22 -2.17 8.94 -3.00
N TYR A 23 -2.24 9.16 -1.68
CA TYR A 23 -1.25 8.60 -0.76
C TYR A 23 -1.32 7.08 -0.67
N PHE A 24 -2.53 6.51 -0.62
CA PHE A 24 -2.68 5.06 -0.58
C PHE A 24 -2.24 4.40 -1.89
N ASP A 25 -2.52 5.02 -3.04
CA ASP A 25 -2.07 4.50 -4.33
C ASP A 25 -0.53 4.49 -4.39
N TYR A 26 0.11 5.62 -4.07
CA TYR A 26 1.56 5.71 -3.97
C TYR A 26 2.16 4.67 -2.99
N TYR A 27 1.61 4.60 -1.78
CA TYR A 27 2.11 3.69 -0.75
C TYR A 27 2.03 2.23 -1.19
N ASN A 28 0.91 1.84 -1.80
CA ASN A 28 0.66 0.45 -2.16
C ASN A 28 1.37 0.01 -3.44
N HIS A 29 1.57 0.93 -4.40
CA HIS A 29 1.98 0.59 -5.76
C HIS A 29 3.34 1.13 -6.18
N GLU A 30 3.92 2.08 -5.45
CA GLU A 30 5.19 2.70 -5.84
C GLU A 30 6.26 2.59 -4.76
N ARG A 31 5.87 2.56 -3.48
CA ARG A 31 6.82 2.55 -2.37
C ARG A 31 7.29 1.14 -2.01
N LEU A 32 8.61 0.93 -2.04
CA LEU A 32 9.23 -0.29 -1.52
C LEU A 32 9.37 -0.24 0.00
N HIS A 33 9.08 -1.35 0.67
CA HIS A 33 9.12 -1.46 2.11
C HIS A 33 10.13 -2.51 2.59
N SER A 34 11.11 -2.08 3.40
CA SER A 34 12.18 -2.97 3.90
C SER A 34 11.67 -4.10 4.79
N SER A 35 10.52 -3.95 5.44
CA SER A 35 9.91 -4.99 6.28
C SER A 35 9.24 -6.11 5.48
N ILE A 36 9.12 -5.96 4.16
CA ILE A 36 8.57 -6.94 3.23
C ILE A 36 9.56 -7.18 2.08
N ASP A 37 10.84 -7.32 2.42
CA ASP A 37 11.92 -7.61 1.48
C ASP A 37 12.00 -6.64 0.29
N TYR A 38 11.71 -5.36 0.55
CA TYR A 38 11.65 -4.31 -0.47
C TYR A 38 10.64 -4.61 -1.59
N GLN A 39 9.56 -5.33 -1.29
CA GLN A 39 8.41 -5.46 -2.18
C GLN A 39 7.47 -4.25 -2.08
N LEU A 40 6.59 -4.13 -3.08
CA LEU A 40 5.42 -3.26 -3.02
C LEU A 40 4.36 -3.90 -2.11
N PRO A 41 3.72 -3.12 -1.21
CA PRO A 41 2.67 -3.65 -0.33
C PRO A 41 1.54 -4.37 -1.08
N TYR A 42 1.16 -3.89 -2.26
CA TYR A 42 0.17 -4.55 -3.12
C TYR A 42 0.58 -5.98 -3.50
N LEU A 43 1.83 -6.18 -3.94
CA LEU A 43 2.31 -7.49 -4.36
C LEU A 43 2.45 -8.45 -3.18
N ALA A 44 2.97 -7.96 -2.06
CA ALA A 44 3.06 -8.75 -0.82
C ALA A 44 1.68 -9.22 -0.34
N HIS A 45 0.67 -8.33 -0.40
CA HIS A 45 -0.71 -8.69 -0.08
C HIS A 45 -1.27 -9.76 -1.03
N GLN A 46 -1.04 -9.64 -2.35
CA GLN A 46 -1.47 -10.67 -3.30
C GLN A 46 -0.81 -12.03 -3.03
N GLN A 47 0.49 -12.05 -2.70
CA GLN A 47 1.21 -13.29 -2.35
C GLN A 47 0.66 -13.93 -1.08
N LEU A 48 0.27 -13.14 -0.07
CA LEU A 48 -0.37 -13.61 1.17
C LEU A 48 -1.80 -14.10 0.97
N LEU A 49 -2.49 -13.69 -0.10
CA LEU A 49 -3.80 -14.24 -0.47
C LEU A 49 -3.68 -15.56 -1.25
N GLN A 50 -2.52 -15.85 -1.84
CA GLN A 50 -2.28 -17.09 -2.59
C GLN A 50 -1.98 -18.38 -1.77
N PRO A 51 -1.63 -18.38 -0.46
CA PRO A 51 -1.37 -19.62 0.26
C PRO A 51 -2.68 -20.08 0.92
N ASN A 52 -3.62 -20.57 0.10
CA ASN A 52 -4.73 -21.43 0.54
C ASN A 52 -5.50 -22.12 -0.60
N THR A 53 -4.86 -22.37 -1.76
CA THR A 53 -5.22 -23.62 -2.47
C THR A 53 -4.71 -24.77 -1.61
N LEU A 54 -5.49 -25.10 -0.58
CA LEU A 54 -5.41 -26.32 0.21
C LEU A 54 -5.20 -27.46 -0.79
N ASN A 55 -3.98 -27.97 -0.82
CA ASN A 55 -3.64 -29.19 -1.51
C ASN A 55 -4.25 -30.32 -0.67
N CYS A 56 -5.57 -30.48 -0.75
CA CYS A 56 -6.26 -31.66 -0.27
C CYS A 56 -5.92 -32.79 -1.25
N PRO A 57 -5.13 -33.82 -0.86
CA PRO A 57 -5.04 -35.00 -1.69
C PRO A 57 -6.43 -35.65 -1.75
N ALA A 58 -6.82 -36.09 -2.95
CA ALA A 58 -8.04 -36.84 -3.22
C ALA A 58 -8.05 -38.20 -2.50
#